data_AF-A0A0D7BFZ5-F1
#
_entry.id   AF-A0A0D7BFZ5-F1
#
_cell.length_a   1.000
_cell.length_b   1.000
_cell.length_c   1.000
_cell.angle_alpha   90.00
_cell.angle_beta   90.00
_cell.angle_gamma   90.00
#
_symmetry.space_group_name_H-M   'P 1'
#
loop_
_entity.id
_entity.type
_entity.pdbx_description
1 polymer ?
#
loop_
_entity_poly.entity_id
_entity_poly.type
_entity_poly.pdbx_seq_one_letter_code
_entity_poly.pdbx_strand_id
1 'polypeptide(L)'
;MFELRALRTLETNFHGLKLRRVGGKDDGGIDLVGWWDLPTFSRRLRVLAQCKAEKKKSSPKYVREMEGVSMVYNAGVRSPLNDTSVDEEEESSPKGSVVALLLSESPFTKSTILRALKSPIPLMLLHVPPVLAVDGNEPVVASVSEPTFERADLVLGGVVWNPAMQAIFPGCELRTELGGGGTTEGFGIWHGPTRL
;
A
#
# COMPACT_ATOMS: atom_id res chain seq x y z
N MET A 1 -4.50 -12.31 8.72
CA MET A 1 -5.81 -11.65 8.47
C MET A 1 -5.62 -10.21 7.99
N PHE A 2 -4.86 -9.36 8.69
CA PHE A 2 -4.63 -7.95 8.28
C PHE A 2 -3.95 -7.78 6.92
N GLU A 3 -2.83 -8.45 6.65
CA GLU A 3 -2.09 -8.32 5.37
C GLU A 3 -2.95 -8.65 4.14
N LEU A 4 -3.79 -9.69 4.22
CA LEU A 4 -4.68 -10.05 3.13
C LEU A 4 -5.76 -8.98 2.91
N ARG A 5 -6.31 -8.44 3.99
CA ARG A 5 -7.26 -7.32 3.92
C ARG A 5 -6.59 -6.09 3.32
N ALA A 6 -5.39 -5.75 3.78
CA ALA A 6 -4.60 -4.63 3.30
C ALA A 6 -4.29 -4.76 1.79
N LEU A 7 -3.95 -5.96 1.31
CA LEU A 7 -3.81 -6.26 -0.11
C LEU A 7 -5.11 -5.98 -0.86
N ARG A 8 -6.25 -6.51 -0.40
CA ARG A 8 -7.55 -6.29 -1.05
C ARG A 8 -8.00 -4.83 -1.02
N THR A 9 -7.73 -4.12 0.09
CA THR A 9 -7.98 -2.68 0.22
C THR A 9 -7.19 -1.92 -0.84
N LEU A 10 -5.91 -2.23 -1.03
CA LEU A 10 -5.07 -1.60 -2.04
C LEU A 10 -5.59 -1.84 -3.46
N GLU A 11 -5.83 -3.10 -3.83
CA GLU A 11 -6.33 -3.46 -5.17
C GLU A 11 -7.71 -2.85 -5.48
N THR A 12 -8.54 -2.65 -4.46
CA THR A 12 -9.88 -2.07 -4.61
C THR A 12 -9.85 -0.55 -4.76
N ASN A 13 -8.94 0.13 -4.04
CA ASN A 13 -8.91 1.60 -3.99
C ASN A 13 -7.99 2.21 -5.05
N PHE A 14 -6.95 1.51 -5.51
CA PHE A 14 -5.97 2.02 -6.47
C PHE A 14 -5.97 1.16 -7.73
N HIS A 15 -6.42 1.70 -8.87
CA HIS A 15 -6.50 0.90 -10.09
C HIS A 15 -5.10 0.59 -10.65
N GLY A 16 -4.98 -0.56 -11.33
CA GLY A 16 -3.70 -1.01 -11.90
C GLY A 16 -2.67 -1.51 -10.87
N LEU A 17 -2.97 -1.40 -9.58
CA LEU A 17 -2.13 -1.93 -8.51
C LEU A 17 -2.37 -3.44 -8.38
N LYS A 18 -1.32 -4.24 -8.64
CA LYS A 18 -1.34 -5.71 -8.56
C LYS A 18 -0.28 -6.14 -7.56
N LEU A 19 -0.71 -6.70 -6.43
CA LEU A 19 0.18 -7.06 -5.34
C LEU A 19 0.05 -8.54 -4.99
N ARG A 20 1.14 -9.12 -4.51
CA ARG A 20 1.20 -10.46 -3.96
C ARG A 20 1.78 -10.39 -2.55
N ARG A 21 1.19 -11.16 -1.65
CA ARG A 21 1.77 -11.39 -0.32
C ARG A 21 3.05 -12.22 -0.43
N VAL A 22 4.13 -11.73 0.16
CA VAL A 22 5.43 -12.42 0.26
C VAL A 22 5.85 -12.66 1.71
N GLY A 23 5.09 -12.14 2.68
CA GLY A 23 5.42 -12.16 4.10
C GLY A 23 5.83 -13.52 4.66
N GLY A 24 7.01 -13.57 5.28
CA GLY A 24 7.66 -14.75 5.83
C GLY A 24 8.81 -14.41 6.80
N LYS A 25 9.38 -15.40 7.48
CA LYS A 25 10.56 -15.17 8.33
C LYS A 25 11.73 -14.75 7.43
N ASP A 26 12.38 -13.62 7.74
CA ASP A 26 13.53 -13.03 7.04
C ASP A 26 13.25 -12.25 5.73
N ASP A 27 12.01 -11.79 5.51
CA ASP A 27 11.62 -10.97 4.33
C ASP A 27 12.10 -9.49 4.34
N GLY A 28 12.96 -9.11 5.29
CA GLY A 28 13.44 -7.74 5.44
C GLY A 28 12.34 -6.74 5.86
N GLY A 29 11.19 -7.23 6.34
CA GLY A 29 10.06 -6.43 6.76
C GLY A 29 9.13 -6.01 5.62
N ILE A 30 9.15 -6.71 4.48
CA ILE A 30 8.25 -6.48 3.34
C ILE A 30 7.19 -7.58 3.29
N ASP A 31 5.94 -7.18 3.47
CA ASP A 31 4.81 -8.11 3.55
C ASP A 31 4.16 -8.34 2.18
N LEU A 32 4.09 -7.30 1.33
CA LEU A 32 3.52 -7.36 -0.02
C LEU A 32 4.47 -6.75 -1.05
N VAL A 33 4.48 -7.30 -2.26
CA VAL A 33 5.18 -6.73 -3.42
C VAL A 33 4.39 -6.88 -4.69
N GLY A 34 4.68 -6.04 -5.66
CA GLY A 34 4.15 -6.19 -7.00
C GLY A 34 4.37 -4.95 -7.83
N TRP A 35 3.37 -4.61 -8.64
CA TRP A 35 3.49 -3.59 -9.66
C TRP A 35 2.28 -2.67 -9.66
N TRP A 36 2.53 -1.41 -10.03
CA TRP A 36 1.49 -0.44 -10.32
C TRP A 36 1.53 -0.08 -11.80
N ASP A 37 0.54 -0.57 -12.54
CA ASP A 37 0.36 -0.28 -13.96
C ASP A 37 -0.30 1.10 -14.08
N LEU A 38 0.41 2.08 -14.67
CA LEU A 38 -0.06 3.46 -14.80
C LEU A 38 -0.14 3.84 -16.28
N PRO A 39 -1.24 3.48 -16.98
CA PRO A 39 -1.36 3.68 -18.42
C PRO A 39 -1.31 5.17 -18.81
N THR A 40 -1.86 6.07 -17.98
CA THR A 40 -1.80 7.53 -18.16
C THR A 40 -0.37 8.06 -18.28
N PHE A 41 0.59 7.38 -17.65
CA PHE A 41 2.01 7.74 -17.69
C PHE A 41 2.84 6.77 -18.55
N SER A 42 2.19 5.81 -19.24
CA SER A 42 2.83 4.76 -20.04
C SER A 42 4.00 4.09 -19.28
N ARG A 43 3.81 3.83 -17.99
CA ARG A 43 4.85 3.28 -17.13
C ARG A 43 4.30 2.28 -16.13
N ARG A 44 5.22 1.48 -15.59
CA ARG A 44 4.97 0.52 -14.53
C ARG A 44 5.91 0.78 -13.37
N LEU A 45 5.37 0.88 -12.16
CA LEU A 45 6.17 1.14 -10.96
C LEU A 45 6.31 -0.12 -10.12
N ARG A 46 7.50 -0.34 -9.56
CA ARG A 46 7.69 -1.42 -8.59
C ARG A 46 7.13 -0.98 -7.24
N VAL A 47 6.36 -1.84 -6.59
CA VAL A 47 5.74 -1.54 -5.30
C VAL A 47 6.29 -2.47 -4.23
N LEU A 48 6.74 -1.89 -3.12
CA LEU A 48 7.10 -2.59 -1.89
C LEU A 48 6.17 -2.12 -0.78
N ALA A 49 5.57 -3.04 -0.04
CA ALA A 49 4.64 -2.69 1.03
C ALA A 49 4.95 -3.41 2.33
N GLN A 50 4.83 -2.66 3.43
CA GLN A 50 4.88 -3.19 4.79
C GLN A 50 3.53 -2.99 5.48
N CYS A 51 3.05 -4.02 6.15
CA CYS A 51 1.80 -4.06 6.89
C CYS A 51 2.09 -4.11 8.40
N LYS A 52 1.38 -3.30 9.19
CA LYS A 52 1.51 -3.25 10.65
C LYS A 52 0.15 -3.24 11.35
N ALA A 53 -0.18 -4.38 11.95
CA ALA A 53 -1.39 -4.62 12.74
C ALA A 53 -1.11 -4.48 14.25
N GLU A 54 -0.79 -3.27 14.69
CA GLU A 54 -0.52 -2.97 16.10
C GLU A 54 -1.67 -2.18 16.71
N LYS A 55 -1.92 -2.36 18.01
CA LYS A 55 -2.91 -1.57 18.77
C LYS A 55 -2.47 -0.12 19.02
N LYS A 56 -1.15 0.13 18.99
CA LYS A 56 -0.58 1.46 19.23
C LYS A 56 -0.44 2.18 17.90
N LYS A 57 -0.51 3.52 17.95
CA LYS A 57 -0.27 4.36 16.78
C LYS A 57 1.10 4.06 16.17
N SER A 58 1.13 3.91 14.85
CA SER A 58 2.34 3.52 14.12
C SER A 58 3.43 4.59 14.23
N SER A 59 4.62 4.16 14.65
CA SER A 59 5.75 5.03 15.00
C SER A 59 6.66 5.34 13.79
N PRO A 60 7.54 6.37 13.87
CA PRO A 60 8.45 6.71 12.78
C PRO A 60 9.50 5.64 12.46
N LYS A 61 9.62 4.61 13.31
CA LYS A 61 10.54 3.48 13.12
C LYS A 61 10.32 2.82 11.76
N TYR A 62 9.08 2.51 11.41
CA TYR A 62 8.71 1.81 10.17
C TYR A 62 9.05 2.61 8.91
N VAL A 63 8.97 3.95 8.98
CA VAL A 63 9.40 4.80 7.86
C VAL A 63 10.91 4.69 7.64
N ARG A 64 11.72 4.67 8.71
CA ARG A 64 13.18 4.52 8.59
C ARG A 64 13.59 3.14 8.08
N GLU A 65 12.89 2.10 8.52
CA GLU A 65 13.10 0.74 8.03
C GLU A 65 12.80 0.66 6.53
N MET A 66 11.65 1.19 6.10
CA MET A 66 11.25 1.23 4.70
C MET A 66 12.20 2.06 3.83
N GLU A 67 12.71 3.19 4.34
CA GLU A 67 13.78 3.97 3.69
C GLU A 67 14.99 3.09 3.38
N GLY A 68 15.46 2.31 4.37
CA GLY A 68 16.59 1.39 4.18
C GLY A 68 16.30 0.34 3.11
N VAL A 69 15.13 -0.30 3.15
CA VAL A 69 14.75 -1.32 2.17
C VAL A 69 14.66 -0.74 0.75
N SER A 70 14.02 0.42 0.59
CA SER A 70 13.87 1.07 -0.71
C SER A 70 15.21 1.51 -1.31
N MET A 71 16.15 1.99 -0.48
CA MET A 71 17.50 2.35 -0.94
C MET A 71 18.30 1.14 -1.43
N VAL A 72 18.24 0.03 -0.70
CA VAL A 72 18.89 -1.24 -1.12
C VAL A 72 18.32 -1.72 -2.45
N TYR A 73 16.99 -1.67 -2.59
CA TYR A 73 16.30 -2.08 -3.82
C TYR A 73 16.69 -1.19 -5.01
N ASN A 74 16.69 0.14 -4.83
CA ASN A 74 17.09 1.09 -5.87
C ASN A 74 18.57 0.99 -6.25
N ALA A 75 19.44 0.59 -5.32
CA ALA A 75 20.87 0.38 -5.59
C ALA A 75 21.15 -0.90 -6.41
N GLY A 76 20.14 -1.74 -6.68
CA GLY A 76 20.32 -3.01 -7.39
C GLY A 76 21.11 -4.06 -6.59
N VAL A 77 21.36 -3.80 -5.31
CA VAL A 77 22.04 -4.73 -4.40
C VAL A 77 20.98 -5.72 -3.92
N ARG A 78 20.83 -6.83 -4.65
CA ARG A 78 20.00 -8.03 -4.33
C ARG A 78 18.76 -7.78 -3.45
N SER A 79 17.58 -7.85 -4.07
CA SER A 79 16.34 -8.01 -3.30
C SER A 79 16.34 -9.36 -2.55
N PRO A 80 15.92 -9.44 -1.28
CA PRO A 80 15.63 -10.72 -0.60
C PRO A 80 14.55 -11.56 -1.29
N LEU A 81 13.83 -10.98 -2.27
CA LEU A 81 12.71 -11.57 -2.99
C LEU A 81 13.12 -12.23 -4.31
N ASN A 82 14.42 -12.49 -4.52
CA ASN A 82 14.96 -13.06 -5.74
C ASN A 82 14.75 -14.58 -5.87
N ASP A 83 13.74 -15.13 -5.20
CA ASP A 83 13.31 -16.51 -5.41
C ASP A 83 11.84 -16.53 -5.86
N THR A 84 11.55 -17.31 -6.90
CA THR A 84 10.28 -17.47 -7.66
C THR A 84 9.99 -16.49 -8.81
N SER A 85 10.61 -16.80 -9.97
CA SER A 85 9.96 -16.86 -11.30
C SER A 85 8.97 -15.75 -11.67
N VAL A 86 9.41 -14.50 -11.75
CA VAL A 86 8.65 -13.46 -12.44
C VAL A 86 9.29 -13.26 -13.80
N ASP A 87 8.64 -13.82 -14.82
CA ASP A 87 8.79 -13.64 -16.26
C ASP A 87 10.03 -12.87 -16.73
N GLU A 88 10.95 -13.59 -17.36
CA GLU A 88 12.17 -13.10 -18.02
C GLU A 88 11.91 -12.18 -19.24
N GLU A 89 10.67 -11.71 -19.47
CA GLU A 89 10.28 -11.09 -20.74
C GLU A 89 10.26 -9.55 -20.79
N GLU A 90 10.57 -8.81 -19.72
CA GLU A 90 10.61 -7.33 -19.78
C GLU A 90 12.00 -6.73 -19.49
N GLU A 91 12.97 -7.05 -20.35
CA GLU A 91 14.31 -6.43 -20.35
C GLU A 91 14.35 -5.04 -21.05
N SER A 92 13.19 -4.47 -21.44
CA SER A 92 13.12 -3.13 -22.06
C SER A 92 12.48 -2.05 -21.18
N SER A 93 11.98 -2.40 -20.00
CA SER A 93 11.36 -1.43 -19.09
C SER A 93 12.46 -0.68 -18.31
N PRO A 94 12.56 0.66 -18.40
CA PRO A 94 13.59 1.41 -17.67
C PRO A 94 13.47 1.07 -16.19
N LYS A 95 14.61 0.76 -15.52
CA LYS A 95 14.72 0.43 -14.08
C LYS A 95 13.65 1.18 -13.28
N GLY A 96 12.52 0.50 -13.03
CA GLY A 96 11.29 1.18 -12.64
C GLY A 96 11.48 1.86 -11.30
N SER A 97 10.99 3.10 -11.16
CA SER A 97 11.03 3.77 -9.86
C SER A 97 10.25 2.94 -8.83
N VAL A 98 10.91 2.65 -7.71
CA VAL A 98 10.28 1.93 -6.60
C VAL A 98 9.45 2.91 -5.79
N VAL A 99 8.21 2.53 -5.49
CA VAL A 99 7.36 3.21 -4.53
C VAL A 99 7.15 2.32 -3.30
N ALA A 100 7.13 2.95 -2.14
CA ALA A 100 6.94 2.29 -0.86
C ALA A 100 5.55 2.59 -0.30
N LEU A 101 4.89 1.56 0.21
CA LEU A 101 3.61 1.65 0.91
C LEU A 101 3.78 1.18 2.36
N LEU A 102 3.35 1.99 3.32
CA LEU A 102 3.29 1.58 4.72
C LEU A 102 1.82 1.56 5.16
N LEU A 103 1.30 0.37 5.39
CA LEU A 103 -0.07 0.13 5.80
C LEU A 103 -0.11 -0.14 7.29
N SER A 104 -1.02 0.52 8.00
CA SER A 104 -1.22 0.26 9.42
C SER A 104 -2.69 0.20 9.79
N GLU A 105 -3.00 -0.75 10.68
CA GLU A 105 -4.33 -0.89 11.27
C GLU A 105 -4.66 0.24 12.24
N SER A 106 -3.63 0.76 12.92
CA SER A 106 -3.75 1.93 13.79
C SER A 106 -3.38 3.22 13.05
N PRO A 107 -3.91 4.37 13.48
CA PRO A 107 -3.50 5.67 12.94
C PRO A 107 -2.00 5.92 13.12
N PHE A 108 -1.41 6.68 12.20
CA PHE A 108 -0.01 7.12 12.32
C PHE A 108 0.14 8.23 13.35
N THR A 109 1.26 8.23 14.08
CA THR A 109 1.59 9.38 14.93
C THR A 109 1.97 10.61 14.09
N LYS A 110 1.83 11.81 14.67
CA LYS A 110 2.25 13.07 14.02
C LYS A 110 3.73 13.03 13.63
N SER A 111 4.59 12.47 14.48
CA SER A 111 6.02 12.32 14.15
C SER A 111 6.27 11.36 12.99
N THR A 112 5.44 10.32 12.82
CA THR A 112 5.52 9.39 11.69
C THR A 112 5.16 10.10 10.39
N ILE A 113 4.06 10.85 10.38
CA ILE A 113 3.62 11.64 9.22
C ILE A 113 4.70 12.66 8.85
N LEU A 114 5.21 13.43 9.83
CA LEU A 114 6.27 14.40 9.59
C LEU A 114 7.57 13.77 9.08
N ARG A 115 7.90 12.54 9.52
CA ARG A 115 9.06 11.81 8.99
C ARG A 115 8.81 11.37 7.55
N ALA A 116 7.65 10.80 7.24
CA ALA A 116 7.31 10.38 5.87
C ALA A 116 7.33 11.55 4.88
N LEU A 117 6.80 12.71 5.28
CA LEU A 117 6.82 13.93 4.47
C LEU A 117 8.25 14.44 4.18
N LYS A 118 9.21 14.17 5.07
CA LYS A 118 10.62 14.52 4.91
C LYS A 118 11.45 13.40 4.28
N SER A 119 10.84 12.25 4.01
CA SER A 119 11.55 11.10 3.48
C SER A 119 11.92 11.34 2.01
N PRO A 120 13.14 10.99 1.57
CA PRO A 120 13.55 11.13 0.18
C PRO A 120 12.99 10.04 -0.72
N ILE A 121 12.46 8.94 -0.15
CA ILE A 121 11.89 7.85 -0.95
C ILE A 121 10.43 8.14 -1.30
N PRO A 122 9.93 7.73 -2.48
CA PRO A 122 8.52 7.84 -2.82
C PRO A 122 7.69 6.95 -1.89
N LEU A 123 6.95 7.56 -0.96
CA LEU A 123 6.30 6.86 0.15
C LEU A 123 4.86 7.30 0.34
N MET A 124 4.01 6.31 0.58
CA MET A 124 2.62 6.49 0.97
C MET A 124 2.32 5.78 2.29
N LEU A 125 1.65 6.48 3.20
CA LEU A 125 1.10 5.95 4.44
C LEU A 125 -0.39 5.69 4.26
N LEU A 126 -0.85 4.49 4.59
CA LEU A 126 -2.25 4.09 4.48
C LEU A 126 -2.77 3.56 5.81
N HIS A 127 -3.80 4.20 6.33
CA HIS A 127 -4.50 3.74 7.52
C HIS A 127 -5.67 2.85 7.10
N VAL A 128 -5.64 1.60 7.52
CA VAL A 128 -6.66 0.58 7.23
C VAL A 128 -7.34 0.19 8.55
N PRO A 129 -8.37 0.94 9.01
CA PRO A 129 -8.95 0.76 10.34
C PRO A 129 -9.48 -0.68 10.53
N PRO A 130 -9.55 -1.21 11.76
CA PRO A 130 -10.11 -2.53 12.03
C PRO A 130 -11.56 -2.62 11.53
N VAL A 131 -11.99 -3.82 11.11
CA VAL A 131 -13.41 -4.08 10.84
C VAL A 131 -14.13 -4.11 12.19
N LEU A 132 -15.11 -3.24 12.38
CA LEU A 132 -15.97 -3.29 13.56
C LEU A 132 -16.93 -4.45 13.37
N ALA A 133 -16.74 -5.54 14.13
CA ALA A 133 -17.73 -6.60 14.19
C ALA A 133 -19.04 -5.98 14.70
N VAL A 134 -20.09 -5.98 13.88
CA VAL A 134 -21.43 -5.66 14.35
C VAL A 134 -21.82 -6.79 15.29
N ASP A 135 -22.00 -6.48 16.57
CA ASP A 135 -22.34 -7.46 17.60
C ASP A 135 -23.59 -8.26 17.19
N GLY A 136 -23.46 -9.58 17.10
CA GLY A 136 -24.58 -10.52 17.19
C GLY A 136 -24.79 -11.47 16.01
N ASN A 137 -23.93 -12.48 15.82
CA ASN A 137 -24.37 -13.89 15.86
C ASN A 137 -23.16 -14.85 15.93
N GLU A 138 -23.41 -16.03 16.49
CA GLU A 138 -22.47 -17.12 16.79
C GLU A 138 -21.52 -17.59 15.66
N PRO A 139 -20.42 -18.28 15.98
CA PRO A 139 -19.36 -18.62 15.03
C PRO A 139 -19.87 -19.62 13.98
N VAL A 140 -20.00 -19.13 12.75
CA VAL A 140 -20.22 -20.00 11.59
C VAL A 140 -18.94 -20.77 11.32
N VAL A 141 -19.07 -22.09 11.30
CA VAL A 141 -18.04 -23.09 11.07
C VAL A 141 -17.14 -22.69 9.90
N ALA A 142 -15.85 -22.52 10.15
CA ALA A 142 -14.87 -22.11 9.15
C ALA A 142 -14.70 -23.20 8.07
N SER A 143 -15.44 -23.07 6.97
CA SER A 143 -15.05 -23.69 5.70
C SER A 143 -13.81 -22.98 5.16
N VAL A 144 -12.94 -23.75 4.49
CA VAL A 144 -11.64 -23.35 3.90
C VAL A 144 -11.82 -22.43 2.67
N SER A 145 -12.75 -21.49 2.72
CA SER A 145 -12.91 -20.44 1.71
C SER A 145 -11.96 -19.27 2.06
N GLU A 146 -11.32 -18.69 1.04
CA GLU A 146 -10.56 -17.46 1.24
C GLU A 146 -11.43 -16.40 1.95
N PRO A 147 -10.84 -15.55 2.83
CA PRO A 147 -11.60 -14.50 3.49
C PRO A 147 -12.25 -13.57 2.46
N THR A 148 -13.57 -13.63 2.35
CA THR A 148 -14.36 -12.67 1.58
C THR A 148 -14.53 -11.40 2.40
N PHE A 149 -13.93 -10.30 1.94
CA PHE A 149 -14.12 -8.97 2.52
C PHE A 149 -15.20 -8.23 1.76
N GLU A 150 -16.18 -7.65 2.45
CA GLU A 150 -17.18 -6.80 1.80
C GLU A 150 -16.56 -5.43 1.44
N ARG A 151 -17.18 -4.71 0.50
CA ARG A 151 -16.67 -3.38 0.09
C ARG A 151 -16.59 -2.40 1.28
N ALA A 152 -17.47 -2.55 2.27
CA ALA A 152 -17.45 -1.78 3.51
C ALA A 152 -16.20 -2.05 4.38
N ASP A 153 -15.61 -3.24 4.28
CA ASP A 153 -14.41 -3.64 5.06
C ASP A 153 -13.10 -3.14 4.45
N LEU A 154 -13.16 -2.69 3.20
CA LEU A 154 -12.02 -2.32 2.35
C LEU A 154 -11.82 -0.80 2.27
N VAL A 155 -12.29 -0.08 3.28
CA VAL A 155 -12.16 1.38 3.37
C VAL A 155 -10.81 1.80 3.94
N LEU A 156 -10.31 2.93 3.44
CA LEU A 156 -9.14 3.61 3.96
C LEU A 156 -9.58 4.67 4.96
N GLY A 157 -9.02 4.64 6.17
CA GLY A 157 -9.27 5.64 7.21
C GLY A 157 -8.36 6.88 7.08
N GLY A 158 -7.44 6.89 6.12
CA GLY A 158 -6.54 8.01 5.87
C GLY A 158 -5.39 7.62 4.94
N VAL A 159 -5.03 8.53 4.03
CA VAL A 159 -3.89 8.37 3.12
C VAL A 159 -3.01 9.61 3.18
N VAL A 160 -1.70 9.40 3.26
CA VAL A 160 -0.71 10.47 3.15
C VAL A 160 0.35 10.04 2.15
N TRP A 161 0.55 10.80 1.10
CA TRP A 161 1.72 10.65 0.23
C TRP A 161 2.72 11.79 0.44
N ASN A 162 4.00 11.54 0.20
CA ASN A 162 5.05 12.54 0.42
C ASN A 162 5.45 13.26 -0.89
N PRO A 163 6.26 14.34 -0.82
CA PRO A 163 6.71 15.06 -2.00
C PRO A 163 7.47 14.21 -3.02
N ALA A 164 8.22 13.20 -2.57
CA ALA A 164 8.91 12.27 -3.48
C ALA A 164 7.91 11.40 -4.27
N MET A 165 6.80 10.98 -3.65
CA MET A 165 5.70 10.32 -4.34
C MET A 165 5.02 11.26 -5.34
N GLN A 166 4.76 12.51 -4.95
CA GLN A 166 4.21 13.53 -5.85
C GLN A 166 5.08 13.77 -7.09
N ALA A 167 6.40 13.76 -6.94
CA ALA A 167 7.34 13.91 -8.05
C ALA A 167 7.24 12.75 -9.06
N ILE A 168 6.92 11.55 -8.57
CA ILE A 168 6.62 10.42 -9.45
C ILE A 168 5.28 10.63 -10.14
N PHE A 169 4.26 11.19 -9.51
CA PHE A 169 2.94 11.40 -10.09
C PHE A 169 2.68 12.89 -10.45
N PRO A 170 3.35 13.44 -11.48
CA PRO A 170 3.18 14.85 -11.85
C PRO A 170 1.73 15.12 -12.27
N GLY A 171 1.18 16.24 -11.81
CA GLY A 171 -0.21 16.63 -12.11
C GLY A 171 -1.27 15.73 -11.48
N CYS A 172 -0.89 14.74 -10.65
CA CYS A 172 -1.85 13.95 -9.90
C CYS A 172 -2.17 14.57 -8.55
N GLU A 173 -3.38 14.34 -8.08
CA GLU A 173 -3.86 14.76 -6.77
C GLU A 173 -4.48 13.58 -6.05
N LEU A 174 -4.16 13.44 -4.76
CA LEU A 174 -4.87 12.53 -3.87
C LEU A 174 -6.15 13.23 -3.42
N ARG A 175 -7.30 12.68 -3.77
CA ARG A 175 -8.61 13.24 -3.42
C ARG A 175 -9.36 12.29 -2.51
N THR A 176 -10.04 12.85 -1.51
CA THR A 176 -11.04 12.13 -0.73
C THR A 176 -12.35 12.12 -1.49
N GLU A 177 -12.94 10.95 -1.62
CA GLU A 177 -14.23 10.76 -2.30
C GLU A 177 -15.32 10.69 -1.22
N LEU A 178 -16.33 11.54 -1.35
CA LEU A 178 -17.54 11.49 -0.52
C LEU A 178 -18.50 10.49 -1.14
N GLY A 179 -19.00 9.59 -0.31
CA GLY A 179 -19.98 8.60 -0.71
C GLY A 179 -21.38 9.16 -0.79
N GLY A 180 -22.23 8.42 -1.50
CA GLY A 180 -23.66 8.69 -1.52
C GLY A 180 -24.22 8.55 -0.12
N GLY A 181 -24.55 9.67 0.54
CA GLY A 181 -25.11 9.70 1.90
C GLY A 181 -24.28 10.44 2.95
N GLY A 182 -23.17 11.09 2.58
CA GLY A 182 -22.42 11.99 3.49
C GLY A 182 -21.34 11.31 4.35
N THR A 183 -21.06 10.03 4.12
CA THR A 183 -19.88 9.32 4.64
C THR A 183 -18.75 9.39 3.62
N THR A 184 -17.48 9.49 4.03
CA THR A 184 -16.33 9.41 3.12
C THR A 184 -16.22 7.99 2.54
N GLU A 185 -16.33 7.82 1.22
CA GLU A 185 -16.34 6.52 0.52
C GLU A 185 -14.96 6.03 0.11
N GLY A 186 -13.91 6.84 0.22
CA GLY A 186 -12.55 6.37 0.00
C GLY A 186 -11.57 7.45 -0.42
N PHE A 187 -10.44 6.98 -0.92
CA PHE A 187 -9.37 7.81 -1.45
C PHE A 187 -9.05 7.35 -2.87
N GLY A 188 -8.82 8.30 -3.76
CA GLY A 188 -8.41 8.04 -5.14
C GLY A 188 -7.28 8.96 -5.56
N ILE A 189 -6.46 8.50 -6.50
CA ILE A 189 -5.47 9.36 -7.17
C ILE A 189 -6.09 9.82 -8.48
N TRP A 190 -6.01 11.12 -8.75
CA TRP A 190 -6.66 11.74 -9.89
C TRP A 190 -5.66 12.50 -10.73
N HIS A 191 -5.66 12.28 -12.05
CA HIS A 191 -4.95 13.10 -13.02
C HIS A 191 -6.00 13.90 -13.82
N GLY A 192 -6.18 15.17 -13.46
CA GLY A 192 -7.28 16.00 -13.97
C GLY A 192 -8.65 15.36 -13.67
N PRO A 193 -9.46 15.01 -14.69
CA PRO A 193 -10.75 14.34 -14.52
C PRO A 193 -10.64 12.80 -14.47
N THR A 194 -9.45 12.21 -14.65
CA THR A 194 -9.26 10.75 -14.73
C THR A 194 -8.82 10.19 -13.39
N ARG A 195 -9.50 9.14 -12.91
CA ARG A 195 -9.10 8.38 -11.71
C ARG A 195 -8.09 7.30 -12.09
N LEU A 196 -6.99 7.22 -11.34
CA LEU A 196 -5.89 6.28 -11.52
C LEU A 196 -5.97 5.08 -10.58
#